data_AF-A0A7X9CXY9-F1
#
_entry.id   AF-A0A7X9CXY9-F1
#
_cell.length_a   1.000
_cell.length_b   1.000
_cell.length_c   1.000
_cell.angle_alpha   90.00
_cell.angle_beta   90.00
_cell.angle_gamma   90.00
#
_symmetry.space_group_name_H-M   'P 1'
#
loop_
_entity.id
_entity.type
_entity.pdbx_description
1 polymer ?
#
loop_
_entity_poly.entity_id
_entity_poly.type
_entity_poly.pdbx_seq_one_letter_code
_entity_poly.pdbx_strand_id
1 'polypeptide(L)'
;IYLTAPIESKENEQITAHVIPLTHLPYKMTFHSTADALTEHNTYLEQRDAFLQLQTSLTKRIGEHMKRTARKRELHATDVAEGKTAERDKLKGELILAYIYMIPSGAHEIILDNYYEPGEKILCELDPTLSPADNAARYFRRAKRNERRLTVASKLLERDLEELLWLDSLAVAVKRAESHDDLLAIDHEYSIKTTRSPKTARDAGRSENTGSPGKPASKSRRRGKAYVESRRKSNSRKAGDAPFPPRSFISSDGFVIFAGRNNFQNESLLRKARKDDWWFHVRHMPGSHVIIATEGKDVPATTFTEAAGIAVWYSGAGRTGGPAEVDYCRVRDVKKPSGALPGRVIYSQYRTIYATPLDPAHLRKQPT
;
A
#
# COMPACT_ATOMS: atom_id res chain seq x y z
N ILE A 1 -8.16 -30.76 35.80
CA ILE A 1 -7.91 -31.09 34.37
C ILE A 1 -6.99 -30.05 33.78
N TYR A 2 -6.12 -30.44 32.87
CA TYR A 2 -4.98 -29.62 32.44
C TYR A 2 -5.11 -29.27 30.97
N LEU A 3 -4.96 -27.99 30.64
CA LEU A 3 -4.55 -27.56 29.30
C LEU A 3 -3.05 -27.37 29.32
N THR A 4 -2.35 -27.96 28.35
CA THR A 4 -0.89 -27.87 28.28
C THR A 4 -0.44 -27.45 26.90
N ALA A 5 0.61 -26.61 26.86
CA ALA A 5 1.25 -26.14 25.64
C ALA A 5 2.78 -26.34 25.73
N PRO A 6 3.46 -26.66 24.61
CA PRO A 6 4.92 -26.80 24.56
C PRO A 6 5.69 -25.48 24.83
N ILE A 7 6.97 -25.59 25.23
CA ILE A 7 7.84 -24.45 25.61
C ILE A 7 8.18 -23.53 24.43
N GLU A 8 8.35 -24.09 23.23
CA GLU A 8 9.10 -23.41 22.18
C GLU A 8 8.32 -23.25 20.88
N SER A 9 8.21 -21.96 20.50
CA SER A 9 8.00 -21.39 19.17
C SER A 9 6.56 -21.13 18.67
N LYS A 10 6.01 -20.01 19.15
CA LYS A 10 5.31 -18.87 18.51
C LYS A 10 4.70 -18.91 17.08
N GLU A 11 4.82 -19.95 16.27
CA GLU A 11 4.19 -19.98 14.94
C GLU A 11 3.35 -21.23 14.65
N ASN A 12 3.30 -22.23 15.55
CA ASN A 12 2.46 -23.42 15.32
C ASN A 12 2.08 -24.20 16.59
N GLU A 13 1.56 -23.53 17.63
CA GLU A 13 1.21 -24.21 18.88
C GLU A 13 -0.10 -25.01 18.77
N GLN A 14 0.01 -26.32 18.96
CA GLN A 14 -1.13 -27.18 19.31
C GLN A 14 -1.35 -27.10 20.83
N ILE A 15 -2.34 -26.32 21.25
CA ILE A 15 -2.90 -26.48 22.59
C ILE A 15 -3.62 -27.81 22.63
N THR A 16 -3.42 -28.57 23.69
CA THR A 16 -4.11 -29.86 23.87
C THR A 16 -4.70 -29.96 25.27
N ALA A 17 -5.88 -30.58 25.36
CA ALA A 17 -6.61 -30.76 26.61
C ALA A 17 -6.44 -32.19 27.14
N HIS A 18 -5.99 -32.33 28.39
CA HIS A 18 -5.69 -33.62 29.01
C HIS A 18 -6.27 -33.71 30.42
N VAL A 19 -6.79 -34.89 30.78
CA VAL A 19 -7.26 -35.15 32.15
C VAL A 19 -6.07 -35.38 33.10
N ILE A 20 -4.96 -35.88 32.58
CA ILE A 20 -3.71 -36.16 33.29
C ILE A 20 -2.72 -35.01 33.07
N PRO A 21 -1.98 -34.55 34.09
CA PRO A 21 -0.97 -33.51 33.91
C PRO A 21 0.19 -34.01 33.05
N LEU A 22 0.46 -33.33 31.95
CA LEU A 22 1.68 -33.55 31.18
C LEU A 22 2.85 -32.79 31.84
N THR A 23 3.73 -33.53 32.51
CA THR A 23 4.87 -32.97 33.26
C THR A 23 6.06 -32.55 32.39
N HIS A 24 6.10 -33.01 31.14
CA HIS A 24 7.15 -32.69 30.17
C HIS A 24 6.92 -31.36 29.45
N LEU A 25 5.75 -30.73 29.63
CA LEU A 25 5.41 -29.43 29.05
C LEU A 25 5.49 -28.34 30.13
N PRO A 26 6.03 -27.15 29.82
CA PRO A 26 6.30 -26.10 30.80
C PRO A 26 5.06 -25.30 31.20
N TYR A 27 4.12 -25.15 30.27
CA TYR A 27 2.99 -24.25 30.36
C TYR A 27 1.76 -25.12 30.55
N LYS A 28 1.15 -24.93 31.71
CA LYS A 28 -0.06 -25.65 32.11
C LYS A 28 -1.04 -24.68 32.73
N MET A 29 -2.27 -24.73 32.23
CA MET A 29 -3.42 -24.11 32.88
C MET A 29 -4.28 -25.22 33.50
N THR A 30 -4.69 -25.01 34.74
CA THR A 30 -5.50 -25.97 35.49
C THR A 30 -6.94 -25.52 35.56
N PHE A 31 -7.86 -26.44 35.32
CA PHE A 31 -9.31 -26.22 35.37
C PHE A 31 -9.97 -27.16 36.38
N HIS A 32 -11.04 -26.67 36.99
CA HIS A 32 -11.84 -27.39 37.99
C HIS A 32 -12.73 -28.48 37.37
N SER A 33 -13.11 -28.36 36.09
CA SER A 33 -13.93 -29.35 35.38
C SER A 33 -13.41 -29.67 33.97
N THR A 34 -13.87 -30.79 33.38
CA THR A 34 -13.50 -31.20 32.02
C THR A 34 -14.20 -30.33 30.99
N ALA A 35 -15.43 -29.92 31.32
CA ALA A 35 -16.23 -29.02 30.51
C ALA A 35 -15.55 -27.66 30.35
N ASP A 36 -15.00 -27.08 31.43
CA ASP A 36 -14.31 -25.78 31.35
C ASP A 36 -13.04 -25.86 30.49
N ALA A 37 -12.23 -26.90 30.70
CA ALA A 37 -11.02 -27.12 29.91
C ALA A 37 -11.33 -27.34 28.42
N LEU A 38 -12.39 -28.11 28.11
CA LEU A 38 -12.81 -28.34 26.72
C LEU A 38 -13.38 -27.07 26.08
N THR A 39 -14.15 -26.28 26.85
CA THR A 39 -14.72 -25.02 26.38
C THR A 39 -13.61 -24.02 26.04
N GLU A 40 -12.62 -23.85 26.92
CA GLU A 40 -11.48 -22.98 26.68
C GLU A 40 -10.65 -23.46 25.47
N HIS A 41 -10.40 -24.76 25.36
CA HIS A 41 -9.68 -25.35 24.23
C HIS A 41 -10.41 -25.14 22.90
N ASN A 42 -11.72 -25.41 22.84
CA ASN A 42 -12.52 -25.20 21.64
C ASN A 42 -12.58 -23.72 21.26
N THR A 43 -12.73 -22.83 22.25
CA THR A 43 -12.72 -21.38 22.04
C THR A 43 -11.39 -20.93 21.40
N TYR A 44 -10.26 -21.46 21.90
CA TYR A 44 -8.95 -21.19 21.30
C TYR A 44 -8.87 -21.69 19.86
N LEU A 45 -9.32 -22.93 19.58
CA LEU A 45 -9.31 -23.48 18.22
C LEU A 45 -10.16 -22.65 17.26
N GLU A 46 -11.36 -22.25 17.67
CA GLU A 46 -12.25 -21.40 16.88
C GLU A 46 -11.61 -20.04 16.56
N GLN A 47 -10.99 -19.39 17.55
CA GLN A 47 -10.29 -18.12 17.36
C GLN A 47 -9.10 -18.26 16.41
N ARG A 48 -8.30 -19.32 16.57
CA ARG A 48 -7.15 -19.61 15.71
C ARG A 48 -7.58 -19.90 14.28
N ASP A 49 -8.60 -20.73 14.08
CA ASP A 49 -9.09 -21.08 12.76
C ASP A 49 -9.71 -19.86 12.08
N ALA A 50 -10.47 -19.02 12.81
CA ALA A 50 -10.98 -17.75 12.30
C ALA A 50 -9.85 -16.77 11.90
N PHE A 51 -8.78 -16.68 12.70
CA PHE A 51 -7.58 -15.92 12.37
C PHE A 51 -6.93 -16.42 11.07
N LEU A 52 -6.65 -17.71 10.96
CA LEU A 52 -5.98 -18.31 9.79
C LEU A 52 -6.83 -18.17 8.51
N GLN A 53 -8.14 -18.37 8.63
CA GLN A 53 -9.08 -18.19 7.51
C GLN A 53 -9.06 -16.73 7.02
N LEU A 54 -9.14 -15.76 7.93
CA LEU A 54 -9.10 -14.35 7.57
C LEU A 54 -7.74 -13.94 6.99
N GLN A 55 -6.64 -14.38 7.58
CA GLN A 55 -5.28 -14.11 7.10
C GLN A 55 -5.07 -14.64 5.68
N THR A 56 -5.48 -15.87 5.42
CA THR A 56 -5.39 -16.50 4.09
C THR A 56 -6.24 -15.76 3.06
N SER A 57 -7.48 -15.43 3.43
CA SER A 57 -8.40 -14.67 2.57
C SER A 57 -7.87 -13.28 2.22
N LEU A 58 -7.35 -12.54 3.20
CA LEU A 58 -6.75 -11.23 3.02
C LEU A 58 -5.50 -11.29 2.14
N THR A 59 -4.60 -12.21 2.44
CA THR A 59 -3.37 -12.41 1.67
C THR A 59 -3.68 -12.66 0.20
N LYS A 60 -4.67 -13.52 -0.09
CA LYS A 60 -5.12 -13.78 -1.45
C LYS A 60 -5.71 -12.52 -2.12
N ARG A 61 -6.66 -11.84 -1.45
CA ARG A 61 -7.31 -10.62 -1.98
C ARG A 61 -6.31 -9.51 -2.28
N ILE A 62 -5.38 -9.25 -1.36
CA ILE A 62 -4.33 -8.23 -1.50
C ILE A 62 -3.37 -8.63 -2.62
N GLY A 63 -2.89 -9.88 -2.65
CA GLY A 63 -1.99 -10.37 -3.70
C GLY A 63 -2.60 -10.31 -5.11
N GLU A 64 -3.87 -10.65 -5.27
CA GLU A 64 -4.60 -10.48 -6.54
C GLU A 64 -4.78 -9.00 -6.92
N HIS A 65 -4.93 -8.11 -5.95
CA HIS A 65 -4.97 -6.67 -6.19
C HIS A 65 -3.60 -6.16 -6.65
N MET A 66 -2.53 -6.51 -5.95
CA MET A 66 -1.15 -6.15 -6.31
C MET A 66 -0.81 -6.58 -7.73
N LYS A 67 -1.14 -7.83 -8.11
CA LYS A 67 -0.91 -8.34 -9.48
C LYS A 67 -1.64 -7.51 -10.54
N ARG A 68 -2.87 -7.08 -10.28
CA ARG A 68 -3.65 -6.24 -11.21
C ARG A 68 -3.08 -4.83 -11.31
N THR A 69 -2.71 -4.23 -10.19
CA THR A 69 -2.12 -2.87 -10.15
C THR A 69 -0.73 -2.87 -10.78
N ALA A 70 0.08 -3.90 -10.59
CA ALA A 70 1.39 -4.04 -11.22
C ALA A 70 1.31 -4.08 -12.75
N ARG A 71 0.31 -4.79 -13.31
CA ARG A 71 0.06 -4.79 -14.77
C ARG A 71 -0.34 -3.42 -15.30
N LYS A 72 -1.18 -2.67 -14.58
CA LYS A 72 -1.53 -1.28 -14.94
C LYS A 72 -0.32 -0.37 -14.93
N ARG A 73 0.50 -0.49 -13.88
CA ARG A 73 1.76 0.25 -13.73
C ARG A 73 2.68 0.03 -14.93
N GLU A 74 2.79 -1.20 -15.43
CA GLU A 74 3.60 -1.52 -16.61
C GLU A 74 3.07 -0.86 -17.90
N LEU A 75 1.75 -0.87 -18.09
CA LEU A 75 1.11 -0.18 -19.22
C LEU A 75 1.37 1.34 -19.15
N HIS A 76 1.12 1.97 -18.00
CA HIS A 76 1.36 3.40 -17.83
C HIS A 76 2.85 3.77 -17.90
N ALA A 77 3.76 2.88 -17.48
CA ALA A 77 5.19 3.08 -17.65
C ALA A 77 5.60 3.07 -19.13
N THR A 78 5.02 2.17 -19.93
CA THR A 78 5.20 2.15 -21.39
C THR A 78 4.66 3.44 -22.01
N ASP A 79 3.47 3.89 -21.59
CA ASP A 79 2.88 5.16 -22.06
C ASP A 79 3.76 6.38 -21.74
N VAL A 80 4.38 6.40 -20.56
CA VAL A 80 5.35 7.45 -20.17
C VAL A 80 6.60 7.38 -21.04
N ALA A 81 7.14 6.19 -21.30
CA ALA A 81 8.32 6.02 -22.15
C ALA A 81 8.06 6.51 -23.58
N GLU A 82 6.92 6.15 -24.16
CA GLU A 82 6.50 6.67 -25.47
C GLU A 82 6.25 8.18 -25.43
N GLY A 83 5.64 8.70 -24.36
CA GLY A 83 5.40 10.12 -24.18
C GLY A 83 6.66 10.98 -24.15
N LYS A 84 7.78 10.46 -23.62
CA LYS A 84 9.08 11.16 -23.59
C LYS A 84 9.66 11.44 -24.99
N THR A 85 9.20 10.73 -26.03
CA THR A 85 9.59 11.03 -27.42
C THR A 85 9.08 12.39 -27.91
N ALA A 86 8.13 13.00 -27.21
CA ALA A 86 7.56 14.31 -27.55
C ALA A 86 8.62 15.41 -27.70
N GLU A 87 9.62 15.45 -26.82
CA GLU A 87 10.70 16.44 -26.88
C GLU A 87 11.54 16.27 -28.14
N ARG A 88 11.89 15.01 -28.47
CA ARG A 88 12.65 14.69 -29.68
C ARG A 88 11.85 14.99 -30.95
N ASP A 89 10.54 14.76 -30.94
CA ASP A 89 9.65 15.15 -32.04
C ASP A 89 9.54 16.66 -32.20
N LYS A 90 9.45 17.41 -31.10
CA LYS A 90 9.45 18.87 -31.11
C LYS A 90 10.76 19.41 -31.69
N LEU A 91 11.90 18.87 -31.25
CA LEU A 91 13.22 19.23 -31.76
C LEU A 91 13.36 18.95 -33.26
N LYS A 92 12.89 17.79 -33.74
CA LYS A 92 12.84 17.49 -35.19
C LYS A 92 12.01 18.52 -35.96
N GLY A 93 10.84 18.90 -35.42
CA GLY A 93 10.00 19.95 -36.01
C GLY A 93 10.70 21.31 -36.09
N GLU A 94 11.40 21.72 -35.02
CA GLU A 94 12.18 22.96 -34.97
C GLU A 94 13.34 22.95 -35.98
N LEU A 95 14.10 21.86 -36.03
CA LEU A 95 15.22 21.70 -36.96
C LEU A 95 14.77 21.75 -38.42
N ILE A 96 13.67 21.07 -38.77
CA ILE A 96 13.13 21.09 -40.13
C ILE A 96 12.76 22.53 -40.56
N LEU A 97 12.19 23.33 -39.65
CA LEU A 97 11.90 24.74 -39.93
C LEU A 97 13.16 25.59 -40.03
N ALA A 98 14.15 25.36 -39.18
CA ALA A 98 15.41 26.10 -39.20
C ALA A 98 16.19 25.87 -40.51
N TYR A 99 16.23 24.62 -40.99
CA TYR A 99 16.93 24.22 -42.21
C TYR A 99 16.01 24.15 -43.44
N ILE A 100 14.83 24.78 -43.42
CA ILE A 100 13.77 24.59 -44.43
C ILE A 100 14.25 24.74 -45.88
N TYR A 101 15.18 25.67 -46.15
CA TYR A 101 15.74 25.94 -47.48
C TYR A 101 16.74 24.89 -47.97
N MET A 102 17.27 24.06 -47.06
CA MET A 102 18.26 23.01 -47.36
C MET A 102 17.60 21.64 -47.61
N ILE A 103 16.29 21.51 -47.39
CA ILE A 103 15.56 20.25 -47.50
C ILE A 103 15.06 20.06 -48.94
N PRO A 104 15.54 19.04 -49.68
CA PRO A 104 15.05 18.75 -51.02
C PRO A 104 13.56 18.36 -51.02
N SER A 105 12.84 18.80 -52.05
CA SER A 105 11.43 18.37 -52.24
C SER A 105 11.39 16.86 -52.51
N GLY A 106 10.48 16.14 -51.84
CA GLY A 106 10.34 14.69 -51.99
C GLY A 106 11.38 13.86 -51.22
N ALA A 107 12.14 14.45 -50.29
CA ALA A 107 13.06 13.70 -49.44
C ALA A 107 12.32 12.75 -48.48
N HIS A 108 12.87 11.55 -48.28
CA HIS A 108 12.37 10.56 -47.31
C HIS A 108 12.99 10.73 -45.92
N GLU A 109 14.22 11.25 -45.86
CA GLU A 109 14.95 11.48 -44.62
C GLU A 109 15.98 12.59 -44.80
N ILE A 110 16.34 13.24 -43.70
CA ILE A 110 17.44 14.20 -43.67
C ILE A 110 18.13 14.20 -42.31
N ILE A 111 19.44 14.39 -42.31
CA ILE A 111 20.24 14.52 -41.09
C ILE A 111 20.51 16.01 -40.88
N LEU A 112 20.07 16.53 -39.72
CA LEU A 112 20.20 17.96 -39.37
C LEU A 112 21.08 18.12 -38.14
N ASP A 113 21.92 19.16 -38.13
CA ASP A 113 22.79 19.45 -36.99
C ASP A 113 21.98 20.10 -35.86
N ASN A 114 22.05 19.51 -34.66
CA ASN A 114 21.41 20.05 -33.47
C ASN A 114 22.18 21.29 -32.99
N TYR A 115 21.54 22.46 -33.07
CA TYR A 115 22.15 23.72 -32.62
C TYR A 115 22.18 23.89 -31.09
N TYR A 116 21.47 23.04 -30.33
CA TYR A 116 21.53 23.04 -28.85
C TYR A 116 22.70 22.19 -28.31
N GLU A 117 23.11 21.14 -29.04
CA GLU A 117 24.20 20.24 -28.64
C GLU A 117 25.21 20.11 -29.79
N PRO A 118 26.31 20.91 -29.78
CA PRO A 118 27.29 20.90 -30.85
C PRO A 118 27.87 19.51 -31.11
N GLY A 119 27.76 19.03 -32.35
CA GLY A 119 28.23 17.71 -32.78
C GLY A 119 27.16 16.60 -32.76
N GLU A 120 26.00 16.83 -32.14
CA GLU A 120 24.87 15.91 -32.25
C GLU A 120 24.15 16.13 -33.60
N LYS A 121 23.96 15.04 -34.36
CA LYS A 121 23.19 15.04 -35.60
C LYS A 121 21.89 14.26 -35.42
N ILE A 122 20.78 14.82 -35.89
CA ILE A 122 19.46 14.25 -35.71
C ILE A 122 18.88 13.82 -37.05
N LEU A 123 18.56 12.53 -37.16
CA LEU A 123 17.84 11.96 -38.30
C LEU A 123 16.34 12.31 -38.22
N CYS A 124 15.86 13.01 -39.23
CA CYS A 124 14.47 13.42 -39.39
C CYS A 124 13.85 12.64 -40.57
N GLU A 125 12.91 11.74 -40.28
CA GLU A 125 12.13 11.03 -41.28
C GLU A 125 11.04 11.95 -41.84
N LEU A 126 10.98 12.10 -43.16
CA LEU A 126 10.07 12.99 -43.86
C LEU A 126 9.09 12.16 -44.71
N ASP A 127 7.88 12.67 -44.89
CA ASP A 127 6.95 12.16 -45.90
C ASP A 127 7.18 12.94 -47.19
N PRO A 128 7.59 12.27 -48.29
CA PRO A 128 7.86 12.90 -49.58
C PRO A 128 6.65 13.62 -50.18
N THR A 129 5.44 13.25 -49.78
CA THR A 129 4.20 13.83 -50.29
C THR A 129 3.87 15.19 -49.65
N LEU A 130 4.56 15.54 -48.55
CA LEU A 130 4.33 16.74 -47.78
C LEU A 130 5.45 17.77 -48.00
N SER A 131 5.11 19.06 -47.91
CA SER A 131 6.12 20.12 -47.90
C SER A 131 7.02 20.01 -46.65
N PRO A 132 8.24 20.58 -46.66
CA PRO A 132 9.07 20.64 -45.44
C PRO A 132 8.36 21.30 -44.25
N ALA A 133 7.57 22.35 -44.50
CA ALA A 133 6.76 23.00 -43.47
C ALA A 133 5.64 22.08 -42.94
N ASP A 134 4.97 21.31 -43.80
CA ASP A 134 3.93 20.35 -43.39
C ASP A 134 4.52 19.16 -42.64
N ASN A 135 5.70 18.70 -43.03
CA ASN A 135 6.47 17.71 -42.30
C ASN A 135 6.80 18.19 -40.88
N ALA A 136 7.28 19.43 -40.73
CA ALA A 136 7.49 20.04 -39.42
C ALA A 136 6.17 20.12 -38.62
N ALA A 137 5.07 20.55 -39.24
CA ALA A 137 3.76 20.57 -38.61
C ALA A 137 3.29 19.18 -38.14
N ARG A 138 3.59 18.11 -38.91
CA ARG A 138 3.33 16.71 -38.52
C ARG A 138 4.09 16.35 -37.24
N TYR A 139 5.37 16.69 -37.16
CA TYR A 139 6.19 16.50 -35.96
C TYR A 139 5.63 17.27 -34.75
N PHE A 140 5.23 18.53 -34.91
CA PHE A 140 4.60 19.30 -33.83
C PHE A 140 3.25 18.71 -33.37
N ARG A 141 2.40 18.24 -34.29
CA ARG A 141 1.15 17.55 -33.94
C ARG A 141 1.43 16.26 -33.15
N ARG A 142 2.45 15.49 -33.57
CA ARG A 142 2.87 14.27 -32.88
C ARG A 142 3.42 14.58 -31.49
N ALA A 143 4.29 15.58 -31.37
CA ALA A 143 4.84 16.07 -30.11
C ALA A 143 3.72 16.49 -29.15
N LYS A 144 2.78 17.32 -29.59
CA LYS A 144 1.63 17.78 -28.76
C LYS A 144 0.75 16.62 -28.28
N ARG A 145 0.55 15.60 -29.11
CA ARG A 145 -0.19 14.39 -28.72
C ARG A 145 0.57 13.58 -27.67
N ASN A 146 1.87 13.37 -27.87
CA ASN A 146 2.73 12.60 -26.97
C ASN A 146 2.96 13.33 -25.63
N GLU A 147 3.04 14.66 -25.63
CA GLU A 147 3.13 15.50 -24.43
C GLU A 147 1.87 15.39 -23.55
N ARG A 148 0.68 15.43 -24.18
CA ARG A 148 -0.60 15.18 -23.48
C ARG A 148 -0.65 13.78 -22.90
N ARG A 149 -0.20 12.76 -23.66
CA ARG A 149 -0.10 11.37 -23.18
C ARG A 149 0.84 11.27 -21.99
N LEU A 150 2.03 11.86 -22.08
CA LEU A 150 3.02 11.89 -21.00
C LEU A 150 2.43 12.47 -19.72
N THR A 151 1.78 13.63 -19.80
CA THR A 151 1.19 14.31 -18.65
C THR A 151 0.17 13.43 -17.92
N VAL A 152 -0.72 12.77 -18.67
CA VAL A 152 -1.76 11.90 -18.09
C VAL A 152 -1.16 10.59 -17.57
N ALA A 153 -0.32 9.94 -18.37
CA ALA A 153 0.31 8.67 -18.03
C ALA A 153 1.22 8.79 -16.80
N SER A 154 1.98 9.89 -16.67
CA SER A 154 2.81 10.15 -15.48
C SER A 154 1.99 10.23 -14.20
N LYS A 155 0.84 10.92 -14.23
CA LYS A 155 -0.07 10.99 -13.06
C LYS A 155 -0.69 9.64 -12.71
N LEU A 156 -1.05 8.85 -13.72
CA LEU A 156 -1.59 7.51 -13.51
C LEU A 156 -0.52 6.56 -12.95
N LEU A 157 0.70 6.64 -13.48
CA LEU A 157 1.85 5.86 -13.02
C LEU A 157 2.19 6.16 -11.56
N GLU A 158 2.22 7.44 -11.19
CA GLU A 158 2.42 7.87 -9.80
C GLU A 158 1.36 7.27 -8.86
N ARG A 159 0.08 7.34 -9.25
CA ARG A 159 -1.01 6.73 -8.49
C ARG A 159 -0.89 5.22 -8.34
N ASP A 160 -0.51 4.51 -9.41
CA ASP A 160 -0.32 3.06 -9.35
C ASP A 160 0.86 2.68 -8.44
N LEU A 161 1.94 3.47 -8.45
CA LEU A 161 3.09 3.29 -7.56
C LEU A 161 2.69 3.50 -6.09
N GLU A 162 1.94 4.56 -5.79
CA GLU A 162 1.41 4.79 -4.44
C GLU A 162 0.49 3.65 -3.98
N GLU A 163 -0.40 3.17 -4.85
CA GLU A 163 -1.30 2.06 -4.54
C GLU A 163 -0.53 0.75 -4.30
N LEU A 164 0.53 0.48 -5.06
CA LEU A 164 1.41 -0.67 -4.82
C LEU A 164 2.13 -0.56 -3.48
N LEU A 165 2.67 0.61 -3.13
CA LEU A 165 3.31 0.83 -1.83
C LEU A 165 2.33 0.62 -0.67
N TRP A 166 1.09 1.08 -0.81
CA TRP A 166 0.05 0.83 0.18
C TRP A 166 -0.31 -0.65 0.29
N LEU A 167 -0.49 -1.35 -0.84
CA LEU A 167 -0.77 -2.79 -0.82
C LEU A 167 0.38 -3.61 -0.22
N ASP A 168 1.63 -3.22 -0.47
CA ASP A 168 2.81 -3.82 0.13
C ASP A 168 2.80 -3.63 1.66
N SER A 169 2.47 -2.42 2.13
CA SER A 169 2.32 -2.16 3.57
C SER A 169 1.25 -3.04 4.22
N LEU A 170 0.12 -3.27 3.53
CA LEU A 170 -0.94 -4.14 4.02
C LEU A 170 -0.50 -5.61 4.02
N ALA A 171 0.21 -6.05 2.98
CA ALA A 171 0.71 -7.43 2.90
C ALA A 171 1.68 -7.72 4.07
N VAL A 172 2.58 -6.79 4.36
CA VAL A 172 3.47 -6.87 5.53
C VAL A 172 2.65 -6.90 6.82
N ALA A 173 1.68 -6.00 6.99
CA ALA A 173 0.85 -5.94 8.18
C ALA A 173 0.05 -7.24 8.41
N VAL A 174 -0.52 -7.86 7.36
CA VAL A 174 -1.24 -9.15 7.45
C VAL A 174 -0.30 -10.27 7.87
N LYS A 175 0.92 -10.30 7.32
CA LYS A 175 1.94 -11.28 7.69
C LYS A 175 2.41 -11.11 9.13
N ARG A 176 2.40 -9.88 9.66
CA ARG A 176 2.85 -9.54 11.02
C ARG A 176 1.73 -9.39 12.04
N ALA A 177 0.48 -9.67 11.66
CA ALA A 177 -0.64 -9.66 12.58
C ALA A 177 -0.44 -10.70 13.70
N GLU A 178 -0.78 -10.34 14.93
CA GLU A 178 -0.68 -11.22 16.11
C GLU A 178 -2.05 -11.61 16.65
N SER A 179 -3.07 -10.80 16.36
CA SER A 179 -4.43 -11.05 16.82
C SER A 179 -5.43 -10.98 15.68
N HIS A 180 -6.60 -11.57 15.92
CA HIS A 180 -7.74 -11.44 15.01
C HIS A 180 -8.12 -9.97 14.79
N ASP A 181 -8.01 -9.14 15.83
CA ASP A 181 -8.27 -7.71 15.80
C ASP A 181 -7.36 -6.95 14.84
N ASP A 182 -6.09 -7.36 14.73
CA ASP A 182 -5.15 -6.79 13.78
C ASP A 182 -5.64 -7.02 12.34
N LEU A 183 -6.04 -8.26 12.05
CA LEU A 183 -6.57 -8.63 10.73
C LEU A 183 -7.88 -7.92 10.43
N LEU A 184 -8.77 -7.76 11.41
CA LEU A 184 -10.00 -7.00 11.25
C LEU A 184 -9.73 -5.52 10.96
N ALA A 185 -8.78 -4.91 11.66
CA ALA A 185 -8.36 -3.53 11.42
C ALA A 185 -7.80 -3.38 9.99
N ILE A 186 -6.99 -4.33 9.52
CA ILE A 186 -6.42 -4.34 8.17
C ILE A 186 -7.52 -4.58 7.11
N ASP A 187 -8.43 -5.54 7.32
CA ASP A 187 -9.54 -5.79 6.40
C ASP A 187 -10.47 -4.58 6.28
N HIS A 188 -10.72 -3.89 7.38
CA HIS A 188 -11.51 -2.67 7.38
C HIS A 188 -10.83 -1.57 6.53
N GLU A 189 -9.51 -1.39 6.68
CA GLU A 189 -8.76 -0.45 5.84
C GLU A 189 -8.84 -0.80 4.36
N TYR A 190 -8.57 -2.07 4.04
CA TYR A 190 -8.62 -2.58 2.68
C TYR A 190 -10.03 -2.45 2.08
N SER A 191 -11.07 -2.76 2.85
CA SER A 191 -12.47 -2.71 2.43
C SER A 191 -12.94 -1.28 2.20
N ILE A 192 -12.58 -0.31 3.06
CA ILE A 192 -12.93 1.10 2.84
C ILE A 192 -12.36 1.61 1.52
N LYS A 193 -11.09 1.30 1.22
CA LYS A 193 -10.44 1.78 0.01
C LYS A 193 -11.03 1.12 -1.24
N THR A 194 -11.26 -0.20 -1.18
CA THR A 194 -11.78 -0.97 -2.32
C THR A 194 -13.26 -0.76 -2.60
N THR A 195 -14.07 -0.47 -1.57
CA THR A 195 -15.50 -0.12 -1.74
C THR A 195 -15.71 1.32 -2.17
N ARG A 196 -14.82 2.24 -1.74
CA ARG A 196 -14.80 3.64 -2.23
C ARG A 196 -14.20 3.78 -3.62
N SER A 197 -13.52 2.76 -4.15
CA SER A 197 -13.30 2.65 -5.59
C SER A 197 -14.65 2.34 -6.24
N PRO A 198 -15.26 3.27 -6.99
CA PRO A 198 -16.54 3.02 -7.61
C PRO A 198 -16.35 1.91 -8.65
N LYS A 199 -16.69 0.67 -8.29
CA LYS A 199 -17.10 -0.31 -9.28
C LYS A 199 -18.36 0.24 -9.93
N THR A 200 -18.20 0.87 -11.08
CA THR A 200 -18.93 0.49 -12.29
C THR A 200 -20.38 0.04 -12.04
N ALA A 201 -21.20 0.94 -11.50
CA ALA A 201 -22.64 0.77 -11.38
C ALA A 201 -23.41 2.01 -11.89
N ARG A 202 -22.73 2.93 -12.59
CA ARG A 202 -23.36 4.09 -13.24
C ARG A 202 -22.95 4.34 -14.70
N ASP A 203 -22.26 3.41 -15.35
CA ASP A 203 -21.87 3.56 -16.76
C ASP A 203 -22.31 2.41 -17.67
N ALA A 204 -23.38 1.70 -17.29
CA ALA A 204 -24.10 0.78 -18.18
C ALA A 204 -25.20 1.54 -18.97
N GLY A 205 -24.90 2.75 -19.43
CA GLY A 205 -25.92 3.66 -19.98
C GLY A 205 -25.41 4.86 -20.76
N ARG A 206 -24.22 4.84 -21.37
CA ARG A 206 -23.89 5.78 -22.45
C ARG A 206 -22.76 5.24 -23.34
N SER A 207 -23.13 4.41 -24.30
CA SER A 207 -22.28 4.10 -25.45
C SER A 207 -22.25 5.34 -26.35
N GLU A 208 -21.23 6.18 -26.23
CA GLU A 208 -20.92 7.14 -27.29
C GLU A 208 -20.31 6.40 -28.47
N ASN A 209 -20.97 6.58 -29.61
CA ASN A 209 -20.71 5.99 -30.88
C ASN A 209 -19.49 6.67 -31.53
N THR A 210 -18.28 6.13 -31.32
CA THR A 210 -17.14 6.40 -32.21
C THR A 210 -16.88 5.12 -33.02
N GLY A 211 -17.45 5.10 -34.24
CA GLY A 211 -17.35 3.98 -35.15
C GLY A 211 -15.93 3.75 -35.66
N SER A 212 -15.48 2.51 -35.60
CA SER A 212 -14.52 1.94 -36.54
C SER A 212 -15.29 1.09 -37.57
N PRO A 213 -15.01 1.22 -38.87
CA PRO A 213 -15.87 0.72 -39.94
C PRO A 213 -15.68 -0.78 -40.18
N GLY A 214 -16.80 -1.49 -40.35
CA GLY A 214 -16.82 -2.83 -40.93
C GLY A 214 -17.27 -3.94 -39.98
N LYS A 215 -18.59 -4.13 -39.88
CA LYS A 215 -19.30 -5.44 -39.88
C LYS A 215 -20.82 -5.20 -39.71
N PRO A 216 -21.69 -5.92 -40.46
CA PRO A 216 -23.12 -5.68 -40.43
C PRO A 216 -23.77 -6.24 -39.16
N ALA A 217 -24.65 -5.46 -38.54
CA ALA A 217 -25.37 -5.80 -37.31
C ALA A 217 -26.60 -6.68 -37.61
N SER A 218 -26.66 -7.88 -37.03
CA SER A 218 -27.87 -8.71 -37.01
C SER A 218 -28.73 -8.37 -35.77
N LYS A 219 -29.98 -7.98 -36.02
CA LYS A 219 -30.98 -7.66 -34.99
C LYS A 219 -31.46 -8.93 -34.29
N SER A 220 -31.27 -9.03 -32.98
CA SER A 220 -31.98 -10.01 -32.13
C SER A 220 -32.91 -9.31 -31.15
N ARG A 221 -34.16 -9.77 -31.13
CA ARG A 221 -35.34 -9.20 -30.46
C ARG A 221 -35.24 -9.32 -28.94
N ARG A 222 -35.47 -8.20 -28.23
CA ARG A 222 -35.75 -8.18 -26.78
C ARG A 222 -37.05 -8.92 -26.49
N ARG A 223 -36.98 -10.01 -25.72
CA ARG A 223 -38.11 -10.59 -24.99
C ARG A 223 -37.99 -10.14 -23.54
N GLY A 224 -39.02 -9.48 -23.02
CA GLY A 224 -39.13 -9.13 -21.62
C GLY A 224 -39.30 -10.36 -20.74
N LYS A 225 -38.81 -10.28 -19.51
CA LYS A 225 -39.32 -11.07 -18.38
C LYS A 225 -39.13 -10.27 -17.09
N ALA A 226 -40.24 -10.17 -16.38
CA ALA A 226 -40.39 -9.61 -15.05
C ALA A 226 -39.37 -10.20 -14.07
N TYR A 227 -38.81 -9.35 -13.21
CA TYR A 227 -38.00 -9.79 -12.08
C TYR A 227 -38.71 -9.45 -10.79
N VAL A 228 -38.94 -10.52 -10.03
CA VAL A 228 -39.56 -10.58 -8.72
C VAL A 228 -38.74 -9.76 -7.73
N GLU A 229 -39.38 -8.76 -7.16
CA GLU A 229 -38.88 -7.99 -6.03
C GLU A 229 -39.02 -8.83 -4.76
N SER A 230 -38.03 -9.68 -4.47
CA SER A 230 -37.97 -10.40 -3.21
C SER A 230 -36.62 -10.20 -2.51
N ARG A 231 -36.68 -9.37 -1.46
CA ARG A 231 -35.92 -9.47 -0.20
C ARG A 231 -34.57 -10.19 -0.28
N ARG A 232 -33.52 -9.41 -0.45
CA ARG A 232 -32.30 -9.60 0.35
C ARG A 232 -32.04 -8.33 1.15
N LYS A 233 -32.75 -8.19 2.27
CA LYS A 233 -32.22 -7.46 3.43
C LYS A 233 -30.99 -8.24 3.91
N SER A 234 -29.85 -8.04 3.25
CA SER A 234 -28.58 -8.37 3.88
C SER A 234 -28.42 -7.37 5.02
N ASN A 235 -28.45 -7.86 6.25
CA ASN A 235 -28.09 -7.10 7.44
C ASN A 235 -26.89 -6.21 7.13
N SER A 236 -27.14 -4.91 6.99
CA SER A 236 -26.10 -3.92 7.16
C SER A 236 -25.63 -4.09 8.59
N ARG A 237 -24.45 -4.70 8.76
CA ARG A 237 -23.73 -4.61 10.04
C ARG A 237 -23.68 -3.13 10.35
N LYS A 238 -24.30 -2.75 11.46
CA LYS A 238 -24.34 -1.37 11.95
C LYS A 238 -22.91 -0.84 11.98
N ALA A 239 -22.74 0.42 11.58
CA ALA A 239 -21.53 1.20 11.79
C ALA A 239 -21.29 1.39 13.31
N GLY A 240 -20.83 0.33 13.99
CA GLY A 240 -20.75 0.24 15.45
C GLY A 240 -19.51 -0.49 16.00
N ASP A 241 -18.75 -1.23 15.19
CA ASP A 241 -17.42 -1.71 15.59
C ASP A 241 -16.37 -0.77 15.00
N ALA A 242 -16.04 0.29 15.74
CA ALA A 242 -14.82 1.02 15.45
C ALA A 242 -13.64 0.03 15.53
N PRO A 243 -12.64 0.09 14.63
CA PRO A 243 -11.45 -0.74 14.76
C PRO A 243 -10.84 -0.51 16.14
N PHE A 244 -10.35 -1.59 16.77
CA PHE A 244 -9.66 -1.55 18.06
C PHE A 244 -8.68 -0.37 18.14
N PRO A 245 -8.54 0.29 19.31
CA PRO A 245 -7.60 1.40 19.49
C PRO A 245 -6.18 0.94 19.15
N PRO A 246 -5.23 1.82 18.81
CA PRO A 246 -3.82 1.44 18.59
C PRO A 246 -3.22 0.68 19.78
N ARG A 247 -2.13 -0.07 19.56
CA ARG A 247 -1.47 -0.78 20.66
C ARG A 247 -0.84 0.24 21.59
N SER A 248 -0.90 -0.02 22.89
CA SER A 248 -0.32 0.81 23.93
C SER A 248 0.50 -0.06 24.88
N PHE A 249 1.70 0.42 25.18
CA PHE A 249 2.66 -0.20 26.06
C PHE A 249 3.19 0.83 27.04
N ILE A 250 3.68 0.38 28.18
CA ILE A 250 4.40 1.19 29.16
C ILE A 250 5.85 0.74 29.12
N SER A 251 6.75 1.68 28.83
CA SER A 251 8.20 1.47 28.84
C SER A 251 8.69 1.09 30.22
N SER A 252 9.91 0.55 30.33
CA SER A 252 10.53 0.26 31.62
C SER A 252 10.67 1.51 32.50
N ASP A 253 10.76 2.69 31.87
CA ASP A 253 10.85 4.00 32.54
C ASP A 253 9.47 4.66 32.79
N GLY A 254 8.37 3.97 32.48
CA GLY A 254 7.01 4.45 32.76
C GLY A 254 6.39 5.35 31.68
N PHE A 255 6.99 5.47 30.49
CA PHE A 255 6.44 6.24 29.38
C PHE A 255 5.45 5.42 28.56
N VAL A 256 4.42 6.07 28.04
CA VAL A 256 3.44 5.41 27.17
C VAL A 256 3.97 5.37 25.74
N ILE A 257 4.01 4.17 25.16
CA ILE A 257 4.41 3.92 23.77
C ILE A 257 3.18 3.44 23.00
N PHE A 258 2.84 4.14 21.93
CA PHE A 258 1.76 3.75 21.02
C PHE A 258 2.30 3.16 19.72
N ALA A 259 1.66 2.10 19.21
CA ALA A 259 1.98 1.52 17.90
C ALA A 259 0.69 1.21 17.10
N GLY A 260 0.60 1.71 15.86
CA GLY A 260 -0.59 1.49 15.03
C GLY A 260 -0.68 0.05 14.48
N ARG A 261 -1.89 -0.50 14.38
CA ARG A 261 -2.16 -1.82 13.75
C ARG A 261 -2.21 -1.78 12.24
N ASN A 262 -2.57 -0.63 11.69
CA ASN A 262 -2.77 -0.40 10.26
C ASN A 262 -2.45 1.07 9.93
N ASN A 263 -2.55 1.45 8.66
CA ASN A 263 -2.20 2.78 8.22
C ASN A 263 -3.20 3.85 8.68
N PHE A 264 -4.49 3.51 8.82
CA PHE A 264 -5.48 4.42 9.41
C PHE A 264 -5.17 4.77 10.87
N GLN A 265 -4.72 3.80 11.66
CA GLN A 265 -4.29 4.01 13.04
C GLN A 265 -2.97 4.78 13.09
N ASN A 266 -2.00 4.46 12.22
CA ASN A 266 -0.75 5.20 12.09
C ASN A 266 -1.01 6.70 11.84
N GLU A 267 -1.93 7.03 10.92
CA GLU A 267 -2.32 8.41 10.65
C GLU A 267 -3.06 9.05 11.83
N SER A 268 -3.98 8.31 12.47
CA SER A 268 -4.71 8.79 13.65
C SER A 268 -3.78 9.08 14.84
N LEU A 269 -2.76 8.24 15.04
CA LEU A 269 -1.73 8.41 16.07
C LEU A 269 -0.96 9.72 15.85
N LEU A 270 -0.45 9.94 14.64
CA LEU A 270 0.24 11.19 14.30
C LEU A 270 -0.62 12.43 14.49
N ARG A 271 -1.92 12.35 14.17
CA ARG A 271 -2.85 13.46 14.35
C ARG A 271 -3.14 13.77 15.83
N LYS A 272 -3.15 12.75 16.69
CA LYS A 272 -3.47 12.86 18.12
C LYS A 272 -2.25 13.18 18.99
N ALA A 273 -1.06 12.80 18.55
CA ALA A 273 0.18 13.02 19.28
C ALA A 273 0.51 14.51 19.44
N ARG A 274 1.25 14.84 20.51
CA ARG A 274 1.76 16.19 20.72
C ARG A 274 2.91 16.44 19.75
N LYS A 275 3.13 17.69 19.39
CA LYS A 275 4.20 18.11 18.46
C LYS A 275 5.61 17.74 18.95
N ASP A 276 5.79 17.73 20.26
CA ASP A 276 7.05 17.38 20.91
C ASP A 276 7.14 15.88 21.27
N ASP A 277 6.14 15.07 20.93
CA ASP A 277 6.29 13.61 21.08
C ASP A 277 7.31 13.07 20.07
N TRP A 278 7.90 11.92 20.39
CA TRP A 278 8.87 11.25 19.52
C TRP A 278 8.17 10.22 18.64
N TRP A 279 8.43 10.29 17.34
CA TRP A 279 7.95 9.35 16.33
C TRP A 279 9.09 8.46 15.84
N PHE A 280 8.79 7.19 15.59
CA PHE A 280 9.71 6.16 15.13
C PHE A 280 9.10 5.36 13.99
N HIS A 281 9.93 4.97 13.03
CA HIS A 281 9.56 4.04 11.96
C HIS A 281 10.79 3.37 11.37
N VAL A 282 10.64 2.11 10.97
CA VAL A 282 11.72 1.36 10.33
C VAL A 282 12.04 1.95 8.96
N ARG A 283 13.33 2.10 8.66
CA ARG A 283 13.78 2.72 7.43
C ARG A 283 13.58 1.78 6.24
N HIS A 284 13.13 2.34 5.11
CA HIS A 284 12.96 1.66 3.81
C HIS A 284 12.05 0.42 3.79
N MET A 285 11.31 0.14 4.88
CA MET A 285 10.43 -1.02 4.98
C MET A 285 9.06 -0.59 5.52
N PRO A 286 7.96 -1.24 5.10
CA PRO A 286 6.67 -1.00 5.72
C PRO A 286 6.65 -1.44 7.19
N GLY A 287 5.98 -0.67 8.05
CA GLY A 287 5.80 -1.02 9.44
C GLY A 287 4.84 -0.10 10.19
N SER A 288 4.66 -0.38 11.47
CA SER A 288 3.89 0.47 12.37
C SER A 288 4.59 1.81 12.62
N HIS A 289 3.80 2.87 12.69
CA HIS A 289 4.28 4.12 13.28
C HIS A 289 4.25 3.96 14.80
N VAL A 290 5.37 4.24 15.45
CA VAL A 290 5.50 4.15 16.90
C VAL A 290 5.70 5.56 17.47
N ILE A 291 4.98 5.89 18.55
CA ILE A 291 5.04 7.21 19.19
C ILE A 291 5.27 7.04 20.69
N ILE A 292 6.25 7.74 21.24
CA ILE A 292 6.42 7.89 22.70
C ILE A 292 5.67 9.15 23.12
N ALA A 293 4.67 9.01 23.99
CA ALA A 293 4.01 10.13 24.63
C ALA A 293 4.93 10.68 25.73
N THR A 294 5.54 11.83 25.47
CA THR A 294 6.57 12.42 26.33
C THR A 294 5.98 13.12 27.54
N GLU A 295 4.76 13.67 27.39
CA GLU A 295 4.12 14.56 28.37
C GLU A 295 5.03 15.73 28.82
N GLY A 296 5.96 16.16 27.94
CA GLY A 296 6.92 17.22 28.24
C GLY A 296 8.11 16.81 29.11
N LYS A 297 8.26 15.51 29.43
CA LYS A 297 9.42 14.97 30.15
C LYS A 297 10.53 14.56 29.17
N ASP A 298 11.77 14.61 29.66
CA ASP A 298 12.91 14.05 28.93
C ASP A 298 12.83 12.52 28.93
N VAL A 299 12.99 11.94 27.74
CA VAL A 299 12.84 10.50 27.53
C VAL A 299 14.21 9.82 27.62
N PRO A 300 14.40 8.83 28.52
CA PRO A 300 15.65 8.09 28.64
C PRO A 300 15.98 7.25 27.40
N ALA A 301 17.26 6.96 27.17
CA ALA A 301 17.74 6.15 26.04
C ALA A 301 17.18 4.71 26.02
N THR A 302 16.87 4.16 27.20
CA THR A 302 16.18 2.88 27.39
C THR A 302 14.81 2.88 26.71
N THR A 303 13.95 3.85 27.01
CA THR A 303 12.64 4.01 26.34
C THR A 303 12.77 4.24 24.83
N PHE A 304 13.79 4.97 24.35
CA PHE A 304 14.06 5.09 22.90
C PHE A 304 14.35 3.73 22.26
N THR A 305 15.19 2.92 22.91
CA THR A 305 15.57 1.59 22.41
C THR A 305 14.37 0.66 22.40
N GLU A 306 13.52 0.71 23.43
CA GLU A 306 12.27 -0.07 23.49
C GLU A 306 11.29 0.33 22.38
N ALA A 307 11.07 1.64 22.18
CA ALA A 307 10.21 2.13 21.10
C ALA A 307 10.74 1.74 19.71
N ALA A 308 12.04 1.84 19.49
CA ALA A 308 12.67 1.41 18.26
C ALA A 308 12.55 -0.11 18.05
N GLY A 309 12.74 -0.91 19.10
CA GLY A 309 12.57 -2.37 19.04
C GLY A 309 11.13 -2.78 18.73
N ILE A 310 10.13 -2.07 19.26
CA ILE A 310 8.71 -2.26 18.92
C ILE A 310 8.45 -1.91 17.44
N ALA A 311 9.07 -0.83 16.94
CA ALA A 311 8.94 -0.47 15.53
C ALA A 311 9.49 -1.58 14.62
N VAL A 312 10.64 -2.16 14.96
CA VAL A 312 11.21 -3.31 14.24
C VAL A 312 10.28 -4.53 14.33
N TRP A 313 9.77 -4.85 15.52
CA TRP A 313 8.87 -5.99 15.77
C TRP A 313 7.63 -5.99 14.85
N TYR A 314 7.00 -4.82 14.69
CA TYR A 314 5.81 -4.64 13.85
C TYR A 314 6.11 -4.14 12.43
N SER A 315 7.24 -4.55 11.85
CA SER A 315 7.66 -4.14 10.50
C SER A 315 7.99 -5.30 9.56
N GLY A 316 8.34 -4.94 8.31
CA GLY A 316 8.91 -5.84 7.32
C GLY A 316 10.20 -6.52 7.78
N ALA A 317 11.03 -5.85 8.58
CA ALA A 317 12.30 -6.38 9.10
C ALA A 317 12.10 -7.68 9.90
N GLY A 318 10.96 -7.77 10.59
CA GLY A 318 10.50 -8.99 11.24
C GLY A 318 11.06 -9.22 12.64
N ARG A 319 10.57 -10.32 13.24
CA ARG A 319 10.80 -10.68 14.65
C ARG A 319 12.05 -11.51 14.88
N THR A 320 12.51 -12.20 13.84
CA THR A 320 13.66 -13.10 13.85
C THR A 320 14.84 -12.56 13.04
N GLY A 321 14.71 -11.34 12.51
CA GLY A 321 15.77 -10.65 11.78
C GLY A 321 16.84 -10.08 12.71
N GLY A 322 17.99 -9.74 12.13
CA GLY A 322 19.03 -8.97 12.81
C GLY A 322 18.60 -7.52 13.09
N PRO A 323 19.49 -6.70 13.66
CA PRO A 323 19.23 -5.28 13.89
C PRO A 323 18.80 -4.56 12.60
N ALA A 324 17.83 -3.66 12.71
CA ALA A 324 17.34 -2.84 11.60
C ALA A 324 17.50 -1.34 11.92
N GLU A 325 17.64 -0.53 10.86
CA GLU A 325 17.65 0.93 10.98
C GLU A 325 16.25 1.45 11.27
N VAL A 326 16.12 2.24 12.34
CA VAL A 326 14.90 2.92 12.75
C VAL A 326 15.14 4.41 12.75
N ASP A 327 14.39 5.12 11.93
CA ASP A 327 14.40 6.57 11.91
C ASP A 327 13.48 7.10 13.02
N TYR A 328 13.95 8.13 13.70
CA TYR A 328 13.17 8.83 14.72
C TYR A 328 13.33 10.34 14.61
N CYS A 329 12.24 11.05 14.90
CA CYS A 329 12.18 12.51 14.92
C CYS A 329 11.01 12.98 15.78
N ARG A 330 10.85 14.30 15.96
CA ARG A 330 9.66 14.82 16.65
C ARG A 330 8.46 14.75 15.72
N VAL A 331 7.26 14.55 16.28
CA VAL A 331 6.01 14.46 15.50
C VAL A 331 5.80 15.71 14.63
N ARG A 332 6.23 16.90 15.08
CA ARG A 332 6.15 18.15 14.28
C ARG A 332 6.94 18.12 12.96
N ASP A 333 7.94 17.26 12.86
CA ASP A 333 8.81 17.13 11.69
C ASP A 333 8.28 16.09 10.69
N VAL A 334 7.24 15.35 11.06
CA VAL A 334 6.56 14.36 10.24
C VAL A 334 5.34 14.99 9.57
N LYS A 335 5.26 14.87 8.24
CA LYS A 335 4.13 15.42 7.45
C LYS A 335 3.52 14.36 6.56
N LYS A 336 2.19 14.42 6.38
CA LYS A 336 1.49 13.65 5.35
C LYS A 336 1.45 14.46 4.05
N PRO A 337 1.96 13.94 2.92
CA PRO A 337 1.80 14.60 1.63
C PRO A 337 0.32 14.72 1.26
N SER A 338 -0.05 15.83 0.62
CA SER A 338 -1.44 16.06 0.19
C SER A 338 -1.86 14.99 -0.82
N GLY A 339 -3.05 14.40 -0.61
CA GLY A 339 -3.59 13.37 -1.51
C GLY A 339 -2.99 11.96 -1.33
N ALA A 340 -1.92 11.80 -0.56
CA ALA A 340 -1.28 10.51 -0.33
C ALA A 340 -2.18 9.55 0.46
N LEU A 341 -1.92 8.26 0.27
CA LEU A 341 -2.61 7.20 0.98
C LEU A 341 -2.35 7.26 2.51
N PRO A 342 -3.28 6.72 3.32
CA PRO A 342 -3.10 6.63 4.77
C PRO A 342 -1.76 5.99 5.13
N GLY A 343 -1.18 6.41 6.26
CA GLY A 343 0.13 5.93 6.73
C GLY A 343 1.33 6.50 5.97
N ARG A 344 1.16 7.05 4.76
CA ARG A 344 2.25 7.69 4.03
C ARG A 344 2.69 8.98 4.72
N VAL A 345 3.99 9.04 5.03
CA VAL A 345 4.62 10.21 5.64
C VAL A 345 5.93 10.59 4.95
N ILE A 346 6.30 11.85 5.11
CA ILE A 346 7.59 12.42 4.73
C ILE A 346 8.20 13.12 5.94
N TYR A 347 9.52 13.02 6.06
CA TYR A 347 10.33 13.63 7.10
C TYR A 347 11.74 13.85 6.55
N SER A 348 12.38 14.96 6.94
CA SER A 348 13.73 15.32 6.48
C SER A 348 14.71 15.53 7.63
N GLN A 349 14.22 15.96 8.80
CA GLN A 349 15.01 16.10 10.01
C GLN A 349 14.80 14.88 10.90
N TYR A 350 15.68 13.90 10.79
CA TYR A 350 15.62 12.67 11.58
C TYR A 350 17.00 12.23 12.03
N ARG A 351 17.01 11.33 13.00
CA ARG A 351 18.18 10.56 13.39
C ARG A 351 17.84 9.08 13.23
N THR A 352 18.85 8.25 13.11
CA THR A 352 18.69 6.82 12.92
C THR A 352 19.33 6.08 14.10
N ILE A 353 18.65 5.05 14.59
CA ILE A 353 19.16 4.12 15.60
C ILE A 353 19.06 2.69 15.03
N TYR A 354 20.07 1.86 15.30
CA TYR A 354 19.97 0.42 15.05
C TYR A 354 19.28 -0.25 16.21
N ALA A 355 18.19 -0.95 15.95
CA ALA A 355 17.42 -1.65 16.98
C ALA A 355 17.18 -3.11 16.60
N THR A 356 17.27 -3.99 17.60
CA THR A 356 16.81 -5.37 17.49
C THR A 356 15.31 -5.43 17.76
N PRO A 357 14.57 -6.37 17.13
CA PRO A 357 13.15 -6.56 17.42
C PRO A 357 12.94 -6.84 18.92
N LEU A 358 12.05 -6.06 19.55
CA LEU A 358 11.67 -6.24 20.95
C LEU A 358 10.25 -6.81 21.00
N ASP A 359 10.09 -7.98 21.62
CA ASP A 359 8.76 -8.53 21.89
C ASP A 359 8.03 -7.66 22.93
N PRO A 360 6.93 -6.99 22.56
CA PRO A 360 6.19 -6.13 23.48
C PRO A 360 5.54 -6.91 24.63
N ALA A 361 5.48 -8.24 24.59
CA ALA A 361 4.99 -9.06 25.70
C ALA A 361 5.80 -8.86 26.99
N HIS A 362 7.06 -8.42 26.91
CA HIS A 362 7.88 -8.08 28.06
C HIS A 362 7.52 -6.73 28.71
N LEU A 363 6.75 -5.90 28.03
CA LEU A 363 6.31 -4.60 28.51
C LEU A 363 4.91 -4.68 29.09
N ARG A 364 4.62 -3.83 30.07
CA ARG A 364 3.27 -3.73 30.64
C ARG A 364 2.35 -3.12 29.59
N LYS A 365 1.19 -3.73 29.37
CA LYS A 365 0.12 -3.11 28.56
C LYS A 365 -0.55 -2.02 29.40
N GLN A 366 -0.90 -0.90 28.79
CA GLN A 366 -1.80 0.04 29.47
C GLN A 366 -3.18 -0.62 29.65
N PRO A 367 -3.83 -0.44 30.82
CA PRO A 367 -5.23 -0.80 30.95
C PRO A 367 -6.05 0.02 29.95
N THR A 368 -6.86 -0.67 29.15
CA THR A 368 -7.70 -0.11 28.08
C THR A 368 -8.83 0.75 28.58
#